data_AF-W9BBP4-F1
#
_entry.id   AF-W9BBP4-F1
#
_cell.length_a   1.000
_cell.length_b   1.000
_cell.length_c   1.000
_cell.angle_alpha   90.00
_cell.angle_beta   90.00
_cell.angle_gamma   90.00
#
_symmetry.space_group_name_H-M   'P 1'
#
loop_
_entity.id
_entity.type
_entity.pdbx_description
1 polymer ?
#
loop_
_entity_poly.entity_id
_entity_poly.type
_entity_poly.pdbx_seq_one_letter_code
_entity_poly.pdbx_strand_id
1 'polypeptide(L)'
;MKHGDMNKMHMEQKPIDQPGYVNQMPAAHTEIYPIKAVPQPTAYMTQLDPVFVQHLSRHQGQRMALMTTAGRVEGINAGVAVDHIQLNLEDRSFHIRLSQIIYFEGPLASYR
;
A
#
# COMPACT_ATOMS: atom_id res chain seq x y z
N MET A 1 -41.13 14.15 10.09
CA MET A 1 -39.87 13.83 9.40
C MET A 1 -39.49 12.40 9.77
N LYS A 2 -39.66 11.43 8.87
CA LYS A 2 -39.23 10.04 9.08
C LYS A 2 -37.91 9.85 8.37
N HIS A 3 -36.85 9.51 9.11
CA HIS A 3 -35.60 9.03 8.54
C HIS A 3 -35.91 7.77 7.72
N GLY A 4 -35.74 7.84 6.41
CA GLY A 4 -35.85 6.69 5.53
C GLY A 4 -34.63 5.81 5.75
N ASP A 5 -34.86 4.58 6.22
CA ASP A 5 -33.87 3.52 6.21
C ASP A 5 -33.38 3.31 4.78
N MET A 6 -32.17 3.79 4.47
CA MET A 6 -31.45 3.36 3.29
C MET A 6 -31.00 1.92 3.53
N ASN A 7 -31.91 1.01 3.20
CA ASN A 7 -31.64 -0.41 3.10
C ASN A 7 -30.49 -0.56 2.08
N LYS A 8 -29.26 -0.69 2.56
CA LYS A 8 -28.10 -0.99 1.71
C LYS A 8 -28.45 -2.30 1.03
N MET A 9 -28.78 -2.25 -0.26
CA MET A 9 -28.90 -3.44 -1.08
C MET A 9 -27.52 -4.12 -1.07
N HIS A 10 -27.35 -5.07 -0.15
CA HIS A 10 -26.24 -5.99 -0.15
C HIS A 10 -26.41 -6.81 -1.42
N MET A 11 -25.72 -6.40 -2.48
CA MET A 11 -25.61 -7.20 -3.69
C MET A 11 -24.98 -8.52 -3.27
N GLU A 12 -25.76 -9.61 -3.31
CA GLU A 12 -25.23 -10.95 -3.07
C GLU A 12 -24.10 -11.19 -4.07
N GLN A 13 -22.88 -11.30 -3.56
CA GLN A 13 -21.73 -11.61 -4.38
C GLN A 13 -21.84 -13.08 -4.82
N LYS A 14 -21.70 -13.32 -6.13
CA LYS A 14 -21.61 -14.69 -6.65
C LYS A 14 -20.38 -15.36 -6.03
N PRO A 15 -20.46 -16.66 -5.69
CA PRO A 15 -19.31 -17.42 -5.19
C PRO A 15 -18.11 -17.30 -6.13
N ILE A 16 -16.92 -17.28 -5.55
CA ILE A 16 -15.67 -17.27 -6.32
C ILE A 16 -15.32 -18.73 -6.62
N ASP A 17 -15.04 -19.02 -7.87
CA ASP A 17 -14.55 -20.33 -8.31
C ASP A 17 -13.05 -20.43 -8.04
N GLN A 18 -12.62 -21.45 -7.30
CA GLN A 18 -11.20 -21.70 -7.03
C GLN A 18 -10.83 -23.17 -7.23
N PRO A 19 -9.56 -23.46 -7.61
CA PRO A 19 -9.06 -24.82 -7.66
C PRO A 19 -9.04 -25.46 -6.28
N GLY A 20 -9.32 -26.75 -6.19
CA GLY A 20 -9.07 -27.52 -4.98
C GLY A 20 -7.59 -27.50 -4.58
N TYR A 21 -7.28 -27.12 -3.35
CA TYR A 21 -5.93 -27.27 -2.79
C TYR A 21 -5.77 -28.65 -2.19
N VAL A 22 -4.72 -29.37 -2.56
CA VAL A 22 -4.28 -30.60 -1.89
C VAL A 22 -2.99 -30.27 -1.16
N ASN A 23 -2.96 -30.42 0.17
CA ASN A 23 -1.81 -30.08 1.01
C ASN A 23 -1.27 -28.64 0.80
N GLN A 24 -2.16 -27.65 0.74
CA GLN A 24 -1.83 -26.23 0.53
C GLN A 24 -1.11 -25.90 -0.79
N MET A 25 -1.07 -26.82 -1.75
CA MET A 25 -0.57 -26.55 -3.11
C MET A 25 -1.71 -26.68 -4.12
N PRO A 26 -1.75 -25.81 -5.15
CA PRO A 26 -2.63 -26.02 -6.29
C PRO A 26 -2.13 -27.26 -7.03
N ALA A 27 -2.87 -28.36 -6.95
CA ALA A 27 -2.49 -29.57 -7.66
C ALA A 27 -2.91 -29.46 -9.14
N ALA A 28 -2.06 -29.97 -10.04
CA ALA A 28 -2.40 -30.04 -11.45
C ALA A 28 -3.65 -30.90 -11.64
N HIS A 29 -4.65 -30.39 -12.38
CA HIS A 29 -5.92 -31.06 -12.70
C HIS A 29 -6.94 -31.23 -11.54
N THR A 30 -6.97 -30.32 -10.56
CA THR A 30 -8.02 -30.33 -9.53
C THR A 30 -9.35 -29.78 -10.02
N GLU A 31 -10.44 -30.34 -9.52
CA GLU A 31 -11.79 -29.80 -9.72
C GLU A 31 -11.87 -28.35 -9.21
N ILE A 32 -12.59 -27.52 -9.96
CA ILE A 32 -12.92 -26.15 -9.58
C ILE A 32 -14.27 -26.19 -8.90
N TYR A 33 -14.38 -25.66 -7.69
CA TYR A 33 -15.65 -25.59 -6.96
C TYR A 33 -15.92 -24.17 -6.44
N PRO A 34 -17.20 -23.78 -6.36
CA PRO A 34 -17.59 -22.49 -5.83
C PRO A 34 -17.37 -22.45 -4.32
N ILE A 35 -16.57 -21.49 -3.84
CA ILE A 35 -16.41 -21.24 -2.40
C ILE A 35 -17.18 -20.00 -1.97
N LYS A 36 -17.88 -20.11 -0.84
CA LYS A 36 -18.72 -19.02 -0.29
C LYS A 36 -17.90 -17.82 0.17
N ALA A 37 -16.63 -18.03 0.53
CA ALA A 37 -15.71 -16.98 0.92
C ALA A 37 -14.27 -17.45 0.69
N VAL A 38 -13.43 -16.56 0.16
CA VAL A 38 -11.98 -16.76 0.09
C VAL A 38 -11.39 -16.37 1.45
N PRO A 39 -10.58 -17.23 2.10
CA PRO A 39 -9.83 -16.83 3.28
C PRO A 39 -9.02 -15.56 2.98
N GLN A 40 -9.29 -14.48 3.70
CA GLN A 40 -8.46 -13.30 3.58
C GLN A 40 -7.08 -13.60 4.18
N PRO A 41 -5.99 -13.12 3.58
CA PRO A 41 -4.67 -13.24 4.18
C PRO A 41 -4.72 -12.71 5.62
N THR A 42 -4.36 -13.55 6.58
CA THR A 42 -4.31 -13.17 8.01
C THR A 42 -3.09 -12.31 8.33
N ALA A 43 -2.10 -12.25 7.43
CA ALA A 43 -0.93 -11.43 7.55
C ALA A 43 -0.48 -10.91 6.17
N TYR A 44 0.03 -9.68 6.15
CA TYR A 44 0.78 -9.11 5.04
C TYR A 44 2.22 -8.97 5.51
N MET A 45 3.14 -9.73 4.93
CA MET A 45 4.57 -9.59 5.19
C MET A 45 5.18 -8.68 4.13
N THR A 46 5.93 -7.67 4.57
CA THR A 46 6.71 -6.81 3.68
C THR A 46 8.14 -6.70 4.20
N GLN A 47 9.09 -6.64 3.28
CA GLN A 47 10.48 -6.38 3.62
C GLN A 47 10.63 -4.86 3.80
N LEU A 48 11.07 -4.46 4.99
CA LEU A 48 11.21 -3.06 5.37
C LEU A 48 12.68 -2.75 5.61
N ASP A 49 13.10 -1.57 5.16
CA ASP A 49 14.34 -0.93 5.58
C ASP A 49 14.01 0.06 6.72
N PRO A 50 13.93 -0.39 7.99
CA PRO A 50 13.31 0.39 9.06
C PRO A 50 14.02 1.71 9.34
N VAL A 51 15.36 1.73 9.22
CA VAL A 51 16.16 2.96 9.38
C VAL A 51 15.89 3.92 8.23
N PHE A 52 15.79 3.43 7.00
CA PHE A 52 15.48 4.27 5.84
C PHE A 52 14.11 4.95 6.00
N VAL A 53 13.09 4.16 6.37
CA VAL A 53 11.74 4.66 6.66
C VAL A 53 11.75 5.66 7.81
N GLN A 54 12.46 5.36 8.90
CA GLN A 54 12.59 6.27 10.03
C GLN A 54 13.20 7.62 9.60
N HIS A 55 14.25 7.60 8.78
CA HIS A 55 14.88 8.83 8.32
C HIS A 55 13.97 9.62 7.37
N LEU A 56 13.25 8.96 6.46
CA LEU A 56 12.23 9.61 5.63
C LEU A 56 11.15 10.28 6.49
N SER A 57 10.64 9.59 7.52
CA SER A 57 9.58 10.11 8.40
C SER A 57 10.00 11.38 9.16
N ARG A 58 11.30 11.55 9.47
CA ARG A 58 11.81 12.77 10.12
C ARG A 58 11.70 14.02 9.24
N HIS A 59 11.57 13.84 7.93
CA HIS A 59 11.38 14.94 6.97
C HIS A 59 9.90 15.23 6.67
N GLN A 60 8.95 14.66 7.43
CA GLN A 60 7.54 14.94 7.22
C GLN A 60 7.22 16.44 7.40
N GLY A 61 6.40 16.98 6.50
CA GLY A 61 6.08 18.40 6.39
C GLY A 61 7.16 19.23 5.70
N GLN A 62 8.32 18.66 5.37
CA GLN A 62 9.42 19.39 4.74
C GLN A 62 9.44 19.18 3.23
N ARG A 63 9.97 20.18 2.50
CA ARG A 63 10.32 20.02 1.10
C ARG A 63 11.54 19.13 0.97
N MET A 64 11.47 18.16 0.08
CA MET A 64 12.53 17.20 -0.16
C MET A 64 12.56 16.74 -1.62
N ALA A 65 13.65 16.08 -2.00
CA ALA A 65 13.79 15.43 -3.30
C ALA A 65 14.00 13.93 -3.12
N LEU A 66 13.30 13.14 -3.92
CA LEU A 66 13.46 11.70 -4.02
C LEU A 66 14.10 11.38 -5.36
N MET A 67 15.19 10.63 -5.35
CA MET A 67 15.70 9.99 -6.56
C MET A 67 15.06 8.61 -6.66
N THR A 68 14.20 8.44 -7.67
CA THR A 68 13.55 7.16 -7.95
C THR A 68 14.23 6.45 -9.11
N THR A 69 13.91 5.19 -9.32
CA THR A 69 14.30 4.42 -10.52
C THR A 69 13.78 5.05 -11.83
N ALA A 70 12.72 5.86 -11.76
CA ALA A 70 12.14 6.57 -12.90
C ALA A 70 12.64 8.03 -13.04
N GLY A 71 13.47 8.51 -12.12
CA GLY A 71 14.00 9.87 -12.10
C GLY A 71 13.72 10.63 -10.80
N ARG A 72 14.06 11.92 -10.80
CA ARG A 72 13.95 12.80 -9.63
C ARG A 72 12.55 13.36 -9.48
N VAL A 73 12.03 13.35 -8.25
CA VAL A 73 10.74 13.95 -7.88
C VAL A 73 10.95 14.85 -6.68
N GLU A 74 10.40 16.06 -6.72
CA GLU A 74 10.48 17.03 -5.63
C GLU A 74 9.09 17.42 -5.14
N GLY A 75 8.94 17.59 -3.83
CA GLY A 75 7.65 17.93 -3.23
C GLY A 75 7.73 18.04 -1.71
N ILE A 76 6.57 18.24 -1.07
CA ILE A 76 6.44 18.21 0.39
C ILE A 76 6.15 16.79 0.84
N ASN A 77 6.95 16.24 1.75
CA ASN A 77 6.65 14.94 2.37
C ASN A 77 5.38 15.06 3.24
N ALA A 78 4.25 14.57 2.75
CA ALA A 78 2.99 14.61 3.47
C ALA A 78 2.91 13.50 4.54
N GLY A 79 3.60 12.39 4.32
CA GLY A 79 3.62 11.25 5.22
C GLY A 79 4.34 10.04 4.64
N VAL A 80 4.76 9.15 5.52
CA VAL A 80 5.46 7.90 5.19
C VAL A 80 4.69 6.74 5.80
N ALA A 81 4.31 5.79 4.95
CA ALA A 81 3.70 4.51 5.32
C ALA A 81 4.73 3.37 5.24
N VAL A 82 4.29 2.16 5.55
CA VAL A 82 5.17 0.97 5.59
C VAL A 82 5.72 0.58 4.21
N ASP A 83 5.04 0.95 3.12
CA ASP A 83 5.35 0.53 1.76
C ASP A 83 5.51 1.69 0.77
N HIS A 84 5.11 2.90 1.16
CA HIS A 84 5.18 4.09 0.30
C HIS A 84 5.38 5.39 1.08
N ILE A 85 5.82 6.42 0.37
CA ILE A 85 5.82 7.82 0.80
C ILE A 85 4.83 8.61 -0.06
N GLN A 86 4.19 9.60 0.55
CA GLN A 86 3.37 10.58 -0.16
C GLN A 86 4.14 11.91 -0.26
N LEU A 87 4.39 12.36 -1.49
CA LEU A 87 4.80 13.73 -1.77
C LEU A 87 3.60 14.54 -2.27
N ASN A 88 3.33 15.69 -1.66
CA ASN A 88 2.41 16.67 -2.21
C ASN A 88 3.15 17.60 -3.18
N LEU A 89 2.64 17.64 -4.41
CA LEU A 89 2.97 18.64 -5.42
C LEU A 89 1.86 19.71 -5.42
N GLU A 90 1.98 20.72 -6.28
CA GLU A 90 1.01 21.83 -6.34
C GLU A 90 -0.40 21.37 -6.72
N ASP A 91 -0.52 20.37 -7.59
CA ASP A 91 -1.78 19.93 -8.20
C ASP A 91 -2.25 18.55 -7.73
N ARG A 92 -1.38 17.76 -7.08
CA ARG A 92 -1.67 16.36 -6.75
C ARG A 92 -0.85 15.81 -5.59
N SER A 93 -1.38 14.75 -4.99
CA SER A 93 -0.64 13.89 -4.05
C SER A 93 -0.04 12.71 -4.81
N PHE A 94 1.27 12.53 -4.70
CA PHE A 94 2.01 11.52 -5.44
C PHE A 94 2.57 10.46 -4.49
N HIS A 95 2.08 9.23 -4.64
CA HIS A 95 2.47 8.09 -3.81
C HIS A 95 3.55 7.30 -4.52
N ILE A 96 4.71 7.16 -3.88
CA ILE A 96 5.88 6.48 -4.43
C ILE A 96 6.19 5.29 -3.52
N ARG A 97 6.26 4.09 -4.10
CA ARG A 97 6.67 2.88 -3.38
C ARG A 97 8.10 3.07 -2.84
N LEU A 98 8.32 2.71 -1.58
CA LEU A 98 9.65 2.81 -0.95
C LEU A 98 10.70 2.03 -1.72
N SER A 99 10.33 0.86 -2.26
CA SER A 99 11.20 0.00 -3.07
C SER A 99 11.65 0.61 -4.41
N GLN A 100 11.09 1.76 -4.81
CA GLN A 100 11.48 2.48 -6.02
C GLN A 100 12.36 3.70 -5.74
N ILE A 101 12.67 3.97 -4.47
CA ILE A 101 13.51 5.10 -4.06
C ILE A 101 14.95 4.60 -3.94
N ILE A 102 15.87 5.24 -4.67
CA ILE A 102 17.30 4.96 -4.61
C ILE A 102 17.93 5.73 -3.43
N TYR A 103 17.60 7.02 -3.31
CA TYR A 103 18.01 7.88 -2.20
C TYR A 103 17.09 9.10 -2.07
N PHE A 104 17.24 9.87 -1.00
CA PHE A 104 16.54 11.15 -0.81
C PHE A 104 17.47 12.25 -0.30
N GLU A 105 17.10 13.49 -0.60
CA GLU A 105 17.75 14.71 -0.11
C GLU A 105 16.70 15.51 0.66
N GLY A 106 17.03 15.93 1.88
CA GLY A 106 16.19 16.78 2.71
C GLY A 106 17.00 17.89 3.38
N PRO A 107 16.35 18.81 4.10
CA PRO A 107 17.03 19.79 4.94
C PRO A 107 18.03 19.11 5.88
N LEU A 108 19.09 19.82 6.26
CA LEU A 108 20.10 19.31 7.19
C LEU A 108 19.42 18.73 8.44
N ALA A 109 19.53 17.42 8.61
CA ALA A 109 19.04 16.75 9.80
C ALA A 109 19.96 17.14 10.96
N SER A 110 19.48 17.97 11.89
CA SER A 110 20.12 18.09 13.19
C SER A 110 19.76 16.86 14.00
N TYR A 111 20.69 15.92 14.15
CA TYR A 111 20.54 14.85 15.13
C TYR A 111 20.59 15.50 16.52
N ARG A 112 19.43 15.55 17.20
CA ARG A 112 19.36 15.80 18.64
C ARG A 112 19.07 14.49 19.35
#